data_AF-A0A815INN4-F1
#
_entry.id   AF-A0A815INN4-F1
#
_cell.length_a   1.000
_cell.length_b   1.000
_cell.length_c   1.000
_cell.angle_alpha   90.00
_cell.angle_beta   90.00
_cell.angle_gamma   90.00
#
_symmetry.space_group_name_H-M   'P 1'
#
loop_
_entity.id
_entity.type
_entity.pdbx_description
1 polymer ?
#
loop_
_entity_poly.entity_id
_entity_poly.type
_entity_poly.pdbx_seq_one_letter_code
_entity_poly.pdbx_strand_id
1 'polypeptide(L)'
;MKVSPALCPGICAQTQQCTHYTWSNWDGGTCWMKMGDVSRDDAFFTGDPTMVCGIVNGTKPGIMNFSIIWNESNWAMSCDFHGNDLIHYVPISSDRCPEICAQTQECTHYSWTNLNGGTCWMKKGKISRDDAFFTNDPLMFCGIITRVKRRHLKRF
;
A
#
# COMPACT_ATOMS: atom_id res chain seq x y z
N MET A 1 32.23 12.20 -7.16
CA MET A 1 32.05 12.85 -5.84
C MET A 1 31.99 11.75 -4.79
N LYS A 2 32.81 11.82 -3.75
CA LYS A 2 32.89 10.78 -2.71
C LYS A 2 31.68 10.88 -1.79
N VAL A 3 30.86 9.83 -1.71
CA VAL A 3 29.65 9.85 -0.89
C VAL A 3 30.00 9.32 0.50
N SER A 4 29.78 10.15 1.53
CA SER A 4 29.93 9.73 2.93
C SER A 4 28.86 8.68 3.29
N PRO A 5 29.17 7.65 4.11
CA PRO A 5 28.19 6.64 4.54
C PRO A 5 26.95 7.25 5.20
N ALA A 6 27.10 8.39 5.88
CA ALA A 6 25.99 9.10 6.54
C ALA A 6 24.94 9.66 5.56
N LEU A 7 25.27 9.79 4.27
CA LEU A 7 24.36 10.31 3.25
C LEU A 7 23.50 9.21 2.61
N CYS A 8 23.94 7.95 2.66
CA CYS A 8 23.23 6.84 2.02
C CYS A 8 21.77 6.65 2.51
N PRO A 9 21.43 6.85 3.80
CA PRO A 9 20.04 6.79 4.23
C PRO A 9 19.12 7.74 3.46
N GLY A 10 19.53 9.00 3.31
CA GLY A 10 18.74 10.03 2.62
C GLY A 10 18.64 9.77 1.11
N ILE A 11 19.74 9.30 0.50
CA ILE A 11 19.77 8.92 -0.92
C ILE A 11 18.81 7.75 -1.18
N CYS A 12 18.84 6.72 -0.34
CA CYS A 12 17.92 5.59 -0.47
C CYS A 12 16.47 6.02 -0.25
N ALA A 13 16.16 6.85 0.75
CA ALA A 13 14.81 7.37 0.97
C ALA A 13 14.23 8.11 -0.25
N GLN A 14 15.08 8.79 -1.03
CA GLN A 14 14.68 9.51 -2.24
C GLN A 14 14.70 8.62 -3.51
N THR A 15 15.33 7.45 -3.46
CA THR A 15 15.46 6.55 -4.60
C THR A 15 14.19 5.73 -4.81
N GLN A 16 13.73 5.61 -6.06
CA GLN A 16 12.56 4.80 -6.34
C GLN A 16 12.83 3.33 -6.03
N GLN A 17 11.98 2.69 -5.21
CA GLN A 17 12.08 1.28 -4.79
C GLN A 17 13.28 0.91 -3.91
N CYS A 18 14.08 1.86 -3.43
CA CYS A 18 15.14 1.51 -2.48
C CYS A 18 14.54 1.16 -1.11
N THR A 19 14.81 -0.04 -0.62
CA THR A 19 14.38 -0.51 0.72
C THR A 19 15.56 -0.57 1.70
N HIS A 20 16.76 -0.78 1.18
CA HIS A 20 17.98 -0.86 1.97
C HIS A 20 19.17 -0.47 1.14
N TYR A 21 20.29 -0.20 1.80
CA TYR A 21 21.53 0.13 1.14
C TYR A 21 22.71 -0.56 1.79
N THR A 22 23.79 -0.62 1.02
CA THR A 22 25.13 -0.91 1.51
C THR A 22 26.06 0.21 1.07
N TRP A 23 26.95 0.66 1.94
CA TRP A 23 28.02 1.58 1.62
C TRP A 23 29.35 0.85 1.70
N SER A 24 30.27 1.20 0.81
CA SER A 24 31.63 0.68 0.79
C SER A 24 32.59 1.78 0.36
N ASN A 25 33.88 1.62 0.69
CA ASN A 25 34.93 2.54 0.27
C ASN A 25 35.31 2.41 -1.23
N TRP A 26 34.53 1.65 -2.01
CA TRP A 26 34.70 1.55 -3.45
C TRP A 26 34.64 2.94 -4.10
N ASP A 27 35.61 3.24 -4.98
CA ASP A 27 35.79 4.54 -5.64
C ASP A 27 35.80 5.76 -4.68
N GLY A 28 36.29 5.55 -3.46
CA GLY A 28 36.34 6.58 -2.43
C GLY A 28 34.99 6.88 -1.75
N GLY A 29 33.98 6.02 -1.93
CA GLY A 29 32.71 6.07 -1.22
C GLY A 29 31.52 5.90 -2.15
N THR A 30 30.97 4.68 -2.19
CA THR A 30 29.84 4.29 -3.05
C THR A 30 28.68 3.77 -2.18
N CYS A 31 27.47 4.30 -2.41
CA CYS A 31 26.23 3.74 -1.87
C CYS A 31 25.57 2.82 -2.91
N TRP A 32 25.39 1.55 -2.55
CA TRP A 32 24.66 0.53 -3.30
C TRP A 32 23.20 0.55 -2.84
N MET A 33 22.32 1.08 -3.67
CA MET A 33 20.87 1.08 -3.42
C MET A 33 20.28 -0.27 -3.79
N LYS A 34 19.47 -0.85 -2.92
CA LYS A 34 18.89 -2.18 -3.10
C LYS A 34 17.40 -2.15 -2.84
N MET A 35 16.69 -3.14 -3.38
CA MET A 35 15.25 -3.30 -3.25
C MET A 35 14.91 -4.72 -2.82
N GLY A 36 13.68 -4.92 -2.34
CA GLY A 36 13.18 -6.20 -1.85
C GLY A 36 12.96 -6.20 -0.33
N ASP A 37 12.31 -7.26 0.14
CA ASP A 37 11.94 -7.45 1.53
C ASP A 37 13.13 -8.01 2.31
N VAL A 38 13.69 -7.20 3.19
CA VAL A 38 14.82 -7.58 4.04
C VAL A 38 14.58 -7.13 5.47
N SER A 39 15.02 -7.94 6.41
CA SER A 39 15.01 -7.69 7.84
C SER A 39 16.44 -7.54 8.37
N ARG A 40 16.57 -7.20 9.66
CA ARG A 40 17.88 -7.16 10.32
C ARG A 40 18.52 -8.56 10.40
N ASP A 41 17.71 -9.61 10.38
CA ASP A 41 18.16 -11.00 10.50
C ASP A 41 18.78 -11.51 9.18
N ASP A 42 18.49 -10.85 8.05
CA ASP A 42 19.07 -11.18 6.73
C ASP A 42 20.48 -10.61 6.55
N ALA A 43 20.97 -9.79 7.49
CA ALA A 43 22.30 -9.21 7.44
C ALA A 43 23.37 -10.24 7.80
N PHE A 44 24.47 -10.24 7.05
CA PHE A 44 25.63 -11.10 7.29
C PHE A 44 26.92 -10.29 7.44
N PHE A 45 27.88 -10.86 8.16
CA PHE A 45 29.19 -10.25 8.39
C PHE A 45 30.07 -10.37 7.15
N THR A 46 30.68 -9.25 6.70
CA THR A 46 31.50 -9.21 5.48
C THR A 46 33.01 -9.18 5.74
N GLY A 47 33.46 -9.02 6.99
CA GLY A 47 34.90 -8.91 7.32
C GLY A 47 35.55 -7.56 7.04
N ASP A 48 34.88 -6.66 6.31
CA ASP A 48 35.35 -5.30 6.02
C ASP A 48 34.80 -4.32 7.06
N PRO A 49 35.65 -3.75 7.95
CA PRO A 49 35.20 -2.85 9.01
C PRO A 49 34.73 -1.48 8.49
N THR A 50 34.96 -1.17 7.20
CA THR A 50 34.54 0.08 6.58
C THR A 50 33.15 0.00 5.98
N MET A 51 32.63 -1.20 5.73
CA MET A 51 31.30 -1.37 5.16
C MET A 51 30.22 -1.00 6.16
N VAL A 52 29.21 -0.27 5.67
CA VAL A 52 28.02 0.09 6.44
C VAL A 52 26.80 -0.40 5.68
N CYS A 53 25.85 -1.03 6.35
CA CYS A 53 24.54 -1.31 5.76
C CYS A 53 23.46 -0.64 6.58
N GLY A 54 22.34 -0.35 5.93
CA GLY A 54 21.19 0.21 6.61
C GLY A 54 19.91 -0.13 5.87
N ILE A 55 18.90 -0.48 6.65
CA ILE A 55 17.52 -0.52 6.18
C ILE A 55 16.98 0.89 6.37
N VAL A 56 16.59 1.51 5.27
CA VAL A 56 15.94 2.80 5.35
C VAL A 56 14.48 2.49 5.52
N ASN A 57 13.97 2.75 6.72
CA ASN A 57 12.53 2.82 6.97
C ASN A 57 11.97 4.06 6.26
N GLY A 58 12.14 4.10 4.95
CA GLY A 58 11.45 4.99 4.04
C GLY A 58 10.13 4.32 3.79
N THR A 59 9.07 4.93 4.30
CA THR A 59 7.70 4.81 3.82
C THR A 59 7.64 4.58 2.30
N LYS A 60 7.65 3.31 1.88
CA LYS A 60 7.09 2.79 0.64
C LYS A 60 6.22 1.57 0.99
N PRO A 61 5.08 1.43 0.30
CA PRO A 61 3.93 0.66 0.75
C PRO A 61 4.29 -0.83 0.80
N GLY A 62 4.55 -1.33 2.00
CA GLY A 62 4.99 -2.69 2.22
C GLY A 62 5.72 -2.82 3.55
N ILE A 63 4.99 -2.66 4.67
CA ILE A 63 5.49 -2.81 6.05
C ILE A 63 6.10 -1.51 6.66
N MET A 64 5.32 -0.44 6.61
CA MET A 64 5.05 0.29 7.86
C MET A 64 3.86 -0.42 8.48
N ASN A 65 3.95 -0.84 9.74
CA ASN A 65 2.78 -1.33 10.46
C ASN A 65 1.90 -0.14 10.88
N PHE A 66 1.51 0.71 9.92
CA PHE A 66 0.16 1.26 9.90
C PHE A 66 -0.69 0.14 9.32
N SER A 67 -1.00 -0.85 10.15
CA SER A 67 -1.92 -1.90 9.78
C SER A 67 -3.20 -1.19 9.34
N ILE A 68 -3.63 -1.42 8.10
CA ILE A 68 -4.95 -0.97 7.65
C ILE A 68 -5.93 -1.61 8.63
N ILE A 69 -6.59 -0.77 9.45
CA ILE A 69 -7.47 -1.23 10.51
C ILE A 69 -8.81 -1.58 9.87
N TRP A 70 -8.89 -2.82 9.40
CA TRP A 70 -10.11 -3.40 8.87
C TRP A 70 -11.15 -3.55 9.97
N ASN A 71 -12.37 -3.18 9.65
CA ASN A 71 -13.51 -3.53 10.49
C ASN A 71 -14.10 -4.90 10.14
N GLU A 72 -15.16 -5.26 10.86
CA GLU A 72 -15.91 -6.51 10.68
C GLU A 72 -16.60 -6.61 9.32
N SER A 73 -16.89 -5.46 8.69
CA SER A 73 -17.57 -5.34 7.39
C SER A 73 -16.62 -5.31 6.19
N ASN A 74 -15.34 -5.65 6.36
CA ASN A 74 -14.32 -5.63 5.30
C ASN A 74 -14.14 -4.26 4.63
N TRP A 75 -14.12 -3.17 5.40
CA TRP A 75 -13.64 -1.88 4.94
C TRP A 75 -12.70 -1.23 5.96
N ALA A 76 -11.90 -0.26 5.50
CA ALA A 76 -10.97 0.49 6.32
C ALA A 76 -10.78 1.92 5.81
N MET A 77 -10.39 2.82 6.71
CA MET A 77 -9.99 4.19 6.38
C MET A 77 -8.54 4.22 5.85
N SER A 78 -8.21 5.30 5.15
CA SER A 78 -6.86 5.57 4.64
C SER A 78 -6.30 4.41 3.83
N CYS A 79 -7.13 3.85 2.94
CA CYS A 79 -6.73 2.74 2.09
C CYS A 79 -7.29 2.84 0.68
N ASP A 80 -6.61 2.15 -0.24
CA ASP A 80 -7.01 1.95 -1.63
C ASP A 80 -6.45 0.64 -2.19
N PHE A 81 -6.87 0.30 -3.40
CA PHE A 81 -6.39 -0.84 -4.19
C PHE A 81 -5.82 -0.38 -5.53
N HIS A 82 -4.73 -1.00 -5.96
CA HIS A 82 -4.11 -0.66 -7.24
C HIS A 82 -4.98 -1.09 -8.43
N GLY A 83 -5.31 -0.13 -9.31
CA GLY A 83 -5.97 -0.36 -10.59
C GLY A 83 -7.36 -1.00 -10.46
N ASN A 84 -7.70 -1.89 -11.41
CA ASN A 84 -8.93 -2.66 -11.45
C ASN A 84 -10.24 -1.84 -11.55
N ASP A 85 -10.15 -0.57 -11.92
CA ASP A 85 -11.29 0.33 -12.05
C ASP A 85 -12.27 -0.13 -13.14
N LEU A 86 -13.54 -0.28 -12.75
CA LEU A 86 -14.69 -0.55 -13.63
C LEU A 86 -15.32 0.75 -14.10
N ILE A 87 -15.78 1.55 -13.13
CA ILE A 87 -16.59 2.75 -13.31
C ILE A 87 -16.52 3.56 -12.01
N HIS A 88 -16.85 4.85 -12.08
CA HIS A 88 -17.00 5.68 -10.90
C HIS A 88 -18.34 6.42 -10.89
N TYR A 89 -18.79 6.80 -9.70
CA TYR A 89 -20.02 7.56 -9.48
C TYR A 89 -19.74 8.80 -8.66
N VAL A 90 -20.34 9.92 -9.07
CA VAL A 90 -20.21 11.26 -8.46
C VAL A 90 -21.55 11.99 -8.56
N PRO A 91 -21.98 12.78 -7.55
CA PRO A 91 -21.47 12.80 -6.18
C PRO A 91 -22.10 11.67 -5.37
N ILE A 92 -21.30 10.92 -4.62
CA ILE A 92 -21.77 9.83 -3.76
C ILE A 92 -21.20 10.01 -2.36
N SER A 93 -22.06 9.96 -1.35
CA SER A 93 -21.64 9.93 0.04
C SER A 93 -20.92 8.61 0.36
N SER A 94 -19.94 8.67 1.26
CA SER A 94 -19.09 7.53 1.62
C SER A 94 -19.92 6.29 2.00
N ASP A 95 -20.92 6.45 2.86
CA ASP A 95 -21.80 5.39 3.34
C ASP A 95 -22.55 4.62 2.25
N ARG A 96 -22.78 5.22 1.08
CA ARG A 96 -23.49 4.59 -0.05
C ARG A 96 -22.59 3.83 -1.01
N CYS A 97 -21.29 4.07 -0.96
CA CYS A 97 -20.31 3.44 -1.85
C CYS A 97 -20.32 1.88 -1.82
N PRO A 98 -20.45 1.22 -0.64
CA PRO A 98 -20.54 -0.23 -0.57
C PRO A 98 -21.81 -0.79 -1.23
N GLU A 99 -22.95 -0.12 -1.06
CA GLU A 99 -24.23 -0.55 -1.64
C GLU A 99 -24.23 -0.46 -3.16
N ILE A 100 -23.64 0.60 -3.70
CA ILE A 100 -23.53 0.78 -5.15
C ILE A 100 -22.60 -0.29 -5.73
N CYS A 101 -21.48 -0.62 -5.09
CA CYS A 101 -20.65 -1.74 -5.52
C CYS A 101 -21.42 -3.06 -5.47
N ALA A 102 -22.20 -3.31 -4.42
CA ALA A 102 -23.02 -4.53 -4.33
C ALA A 102 -24.07 -4.66 -5.45
N GLN A 103 -24.55 -3.54 -5.99
CA GLN A 103 -25.50 -3.50 -7.12
C GLN A 103 -24.81 -3.45 -8.49
N THR A 104 -23.55 -3.03 -8.53
CA THR A 104 -22.78 -2.92 -9.78
C THR A 104 -22.29 -4.29 -10.22
N GLN A 105 -22.68 -4.70 -11.42
CA GLN A 105 -22.26 -5.98 -11.98
C GLN A 105 -20.73 -6.04 -12.09
N GLU A 106 -20.14 -7.20 -11.78
CA GLU A 106 -18.69 -7.44 -11.70
C GLU A 106 -17.95 -6.70 -10.58
N CYS A 107 -18.57 -5.79 -9.82
CA CYS A 107 -17.89 -5.13 -8.72
C CYS A 107 -17.58 -6.14 -7.60
N THR A 108 -16.38 -6.00 -7.07
CA THR A 108 -15.80 -6.89 -6.04
C THR A 108 -15.22 -6.10 -4.88
N HIS A 109 -14.73 -4.91 -5.16
CA HIS A 109 -14.17 -3.99 -4.18
C HIS A 109 -14.35 -2.56 -4.67
N TYR A 110 -14.16 -1.62 -3.78
CA TYR A 110 -14.36 -0.20 -4.07
C TYR A 110 -13.36 0.65 -3.28
N SER A 111 -13.15 1.87 -3.75
CA SER A 111 -12.56 2.94 -2.96
C SER A 111 -13.38 4.21 -3.11
N TRP A 112 -13.34 5.05 -2.08
CA TRP A 112 -14.05 6.31 -2.07
C TRP A 112 -13.07 7.44 -1.74
N THR A 113 -13.23 8.56 -2.41
CA THR A 113 -12.42 9.78 -2.22
C THR A 113 -13.32 10.99 -2.09
N ASN A 114 -12.85 12.04 -1.43
CA ASN A 114 -13.60 13.31 -1.33
C ASN A 114 -13.53 14.16 -2.63
N LEU A 115 -13.02 13.60 -3.72
CA LEU A 115 -12.96 14.26 -5.02
C LEU A 115 -14.37 14.58 -5.52
N ASN A 116 -14.57 15.77 -6.10
CA ASN A 116 -15.84 16.21 -6.72
C ASN A 116 -17.08 16.10 -5.80
N GLY A 117 -16.91 16.33 -4.50
CA GLY A 117 -18.00 16.21 -3.52
C GLY A 117 -18.33 14.76 -3.13
N GLY A 118 -17.44 13.82 -3.45
CA GLY A 118 -17.56 12.40 -3.14
C GLY A 118 -17.55 11.56 -4.41
N THR A 119 -16.44 10.87 -4.66
CA THR A 119 -16.29 9.95 -5.79
C THR A 119 -16.12 8.53 -5.28
N CYS A 120 -17.01 7.64 -5.71
CA CYS A 120 -16.94 6.22 -5.43
C CYS A 120 -16.44 5.46 -6.67
N TRP A 121 -15.29 4.81 -6.54
CA TRP A 121 -14.61 4.04 -7.57
C TRP A 121 -14.95 2.56 -7.43
N MET A 122 -15.67 2.00 -8.40
CA MET A 122 -15.97 0.56 -8.46
C MET A 122 -14.82 -0.18 -9.09
N LYS A 123 -14.45 -1.33 -8.50
CA LYS A 123 -13.34 -2.13 -8.97
C LYS A 123 -13.68 -3.62 -9.07
N LYS A 124 -13.06 -4.33 -10.03
CA LYS A 124 -13.27 -5.76 -10.27
C LYS A 124 -12.01 -6.61 -10.09
N GLY A 125 -12.19 -7.91 -9.92
CA GLY A 125 -11.10 -8.87 -9.85
C GLY A 125 -11.03 -9.56 -8.50
N LYS A 126 -10.06 -10.47 -8.37
CA LYS A 126 -9.82 -11.20 -7.14
C LYS A 126 -8.85 -10.38 -6.28
N ILE A 127 -9.30 -10.01 -5.09
CA ILE A 127 -8.55 -9.18 -4.14
C ILE A 127 -8.73 -9.72 -2.72
N SER A 128 -7.82 -9.37 -1.84
CA SER A 128 -7.82 -9.66 -0.40
C SER A 128 -7.43 -8.41 0.39
N ARG A 129 -7.49 -8.49 1.73
CA ARG A 129 -7.11 -7.38 2.61
C ARG A 129 -5.64 -6.99 2.48
N ASP A 130 -4.79 -7.94 2.11
CA ASP A 130 -3.34 -7.76 2.00
C ASP A 130 -2.95 -7.00 0.73
N ASP A 131 -3.85 -6.93 -0.25
CA ASP A 131 -3.64 -6.19 -1.49
C ASP A 131 -3.98 -4.69 -1.37
N ALA A 132 -4.55 -4.27 -0.23
CA ALA A 132 -4.82 -2.86 0.04
C ALA A 132 -3.54 -2.15 0.49
N PHE A 133 -3.34 -0.93 0.03
CA PHE A 133 -2.25 -0.07 0.47
C PHE A 133 -2.78 1.13 1.24
N PHE A 134 -1.99 1.60 2.21
CA PHE A 134 -2.33 2.78 2.99
C PHE A 134 -2.20 4.06 2.14
N THR A 135 -3.14 4.99 2.31
CA THR A 135 -3.12 6.32 1.69
C THR A 135 -2.96 7.40 2.74
N ASN A 136 -2.26 8.49 2.42
CA ASN A 136 -2.10 9.63 3.35
C ASN A 136 -3.37 10.50 3.47
N ASP A 137 -4.49 10.09 2.87
CA ASP A 137 -5.76 10.78 2.95
C ASP A 137 -6.65 10.13 4.04
N PRO A 138 -6.92 10.83 5.16
CA PRO A 138 -7.74 10.31 6.24
C PRO A 138 -9.23 10.20 5.88
N LEU A 139 -9.67 10.81 4.77
CA LEU A 139 -11.05 10.76 4.28
C LEU A 139 -11.26 9.67 3.24
N MET A 140 -10.19 9.18 2.63
CA MET A 140 -10.25 8.06 1.70
C MET A 140 -10.54 6.77 2.47
N PHE A 141 -11.37 5.88 1.90
CA PHE A 141 -11.59 4.56 2.49
C PHE A 141 -11.88 3.54 1.38
N CYS A 142 -11.57 2.28 1.65
CA CYS A 142 -11.70 1.19 0.70
C CYS A 142 -12.40 0.00 1.35
N GLY A 143 -13.02 -0.85 0.54
CA GLY A 143 -13.68 -2.05 1.05
C GLY A 143 -13.86 -3.15 0.02
N ILE A 144 -14.04 -4.37 0.53
CA ILE A 144 -14.21 -5.59 -0.26
C ILE A 144 -15.64 -6.11 -0.07
N ILE A 145 -16.37 -6.28 -1.17
CA ILE A 145 -17.72 -6.84 -1.13
C ILE A 145 -17.62 -8.36 -1.00
N THR A 146 -17.92 -8.85 0.20
CA THR A 146 -18.25 -10.26 0.36
C THR A 146 -19.64 -10.47 -0.22
N ARG A 147 -19.73 -11.14 -1.37
CA ARG A 147 -21.02 -11.59 -1.88
C ARG A 147 -21.54 -12.67 -0.94
N VAL A 148 -22.24 -12.26 0.12
CA VAL A 148 -23.12 -13.17 0.83
C VAL A 148 -24.10 -13.63 -0.23
N LYS A 149 -23.99 -14.89 -0.66
CA LYS A 149 -25.05 -15.52 -1.44
C LYS A 149 -26.31 -15.33 -0.61
N ARG A 150 -27.17 -14.37 -0.99
CA ARG A 150 -28.52 -14.29 -0.47
C ARG A 150 -29.16 -15.61 -0.86
N ARG A 151 -29.05 -16.63 0.00
CA ARG A 151 -29.97 -17.74 0.01
C ARG A 151 -31.33 -17.07 -0.01
N HIS A 152 -32.04 -17.23 -1.12
CA HIS A 152 -33.41 -16.77 -1.23
C HIS A 152 -34.13 -17.29 0.00
N LEU A 153 -34.42 -16.39 0.95
CA LEU A 153 -35.39 -16.67 1.98
C LEU A 153 -36.72 -16.68 1.21
N LYS A 154 -37.11 -17.87 0.74
CA LYS A 154 -38.47 -18.11 0.24
C LYS A 154 -39.40 -17.72 1.38
N ARG A 155 -40.03 -16.57 1.26
CA ARG A 155 -41.17 -16.20 2.09
C ARG A 155 -42.33 -17.06 1.59
N PHE A 156 -42.85 -17.90 2.50
CA PHE A 156 -44.08 -18.66 2.33
C PHE A 156 -45.28 -17.71 2.25
#